data_AF-A0A7V0UEA8-F1
#
_entry.id   AF-A0A7V0UEA8-F1
#
_cell.length_a   1.000
_cell.length_b   1.000
_cell.length_c   1.000
_cell.angle_alpha   90.00
_cell.angle_beta   90.00
_cell.angle_gamma   90.00
#
_symmetry.space_group_name_H-M   'P 1'
#
loop_
_entity.id
_entity.type
_entity.pdbx_description
1 polymer ?
#
loop_
_entity_poly.entity_id
_entity_poly.type
_entity_poly.pdbx_seq_one_letter_code
_entity_poly.pdbx_strand_id
1 'polypeptide(L)'
;MLEDVLVLSIVAVTTLLAYAVGRKMFGRSARSLAQAWAQLMECVGAFCLFLSVNMVIGVAVILILRATTPRFISMYILDDVMLIILSAVQGLAFRLWWRSE
;
A
#
# COMPACT_ATOMS: atom_id res chain seq x y z
N MET A 1 21.27 6.38 12.11
CA MET A 1 20.99 6.76 13.52
C MET A 1 20.09 7.99 13.60
N LEU A 2 20.52 9.18 13.14
CA LEU A 2 19.68 10.38 13.21
C LEU A 2 18.47 10.32 12.25
N GLU A 3 18.69 9.80 11.04
CA GLU A 3 17.64 9.57 10.04
C GLU A 3 16.57 8.60 10.54
N ASP A 4 16.98 7.48 11.15
CA ASP A 4 16.05 6.49 11.71
C ASP A 4 15.19 7.08 12.83
N VAL A 5 15.79 7.89 13.71
CA VAL A 5 15.07 8.58 14.81
C VAL A 5 14.10 9.61 14.24
N LEU A 6 14.48 10.34 13.20
CA LEU A 6 13.61 11.32 12.54
C LEU A 6 12.42 10.64 11.85
N VAL A 7 12.65 9.53 11.15
CA VAL A 7 11.58 8.71 10.53
C VAL A 7 10.65 8.16 11.61
N LEU A 8 11.19 7.57 12.68
CA LEU A 8 10.40 7.08 13.82
C LEU A 8 9.57 8.19 14.46
N SER A 9 10.14 9.39 14.61
CA SER A 9 9.45 10.55 15.19
C SER A 9 8.30 11.00 14.29
N ILE A 10 8.51 11.09 12.98
CA ILE A 10 7.46 11.44 12.01
C ILE A 10 6.34 10.39 12.02
N VAL A 11 6.69 9.10 12.01
CA VAL A 11 5.71 8.01 12.08
C VAL A 11 4.93 8.05 13.39
N ALA A 12 5.61 8.28 14.51
CA ALA A 12 4.96 8.41 15.81
C ALA A 12 3.98 9.59 15.85
N VAL A 13 4.39 10.76 15.36
CA VAL A 13 3.55 11.96 15.32
C VAL A 13 2.35 11.78 14.39
N THR A 14 2.55 11.25 13.18
CA THR A 14 1.45 11.01 12.23
C THR A 14 0.48 9.96 12.74
N THR A 15 0.96 8.89 13.39
CA THR A 15 0.13 7.86 14.02
C THR A 15 -0.66 8.44 15.20
N LEU A 16 -0.03 9.25 16.05
CA LEU A 16 -0.70 9.91 17.18
C LEU A 16 -1.76 10.90 16.71
N LEU A 17 -1.48 11.67 15.66
CA LEU A 17 -2.45 12.58 15.05
C LEU A 17 -3.64 11.82 14.44
N ALA A 18 -3.36 10.76 13.66
CA ALA A 18 -4.40 9.92 13.09
C ALA A 18 -5.28 9.28 14.18
N TYR A 19 -4.66 8.80 15.26
CA TYR A 19 -5.37 8.23 16.41
C TYR A 19 -6.21 9.27 17.16
N ALA A 20 -5.66 10.48 17.39
CA ALA A 20 -6.37 11.56 18.07
C ALA A 20 -7.58 12.04 17.26
N VAL A 21 -7.43 12.20 15.95
CA VAL A 21 -8.50 12.56 15.02
C VAL A 21 -9.56 11.45 14.98
N GLY A 22 -9.15 10.19 14.82
CA GLY A 22 -10.07 9.05 14.81
C GLY A 22 -10.86 8.92 16.11
N ARG A 23 -10.20 9.10 17.26
CA ARG A 23 -10.86 9.06 18.57
C ARG A 23 -11.81 10.24 18.81
N LYS A 24 -11.49 11.43 18.30
CA LYS A 24 -12.36 12.62 18.39
C LYS A 24 -13.58 12.51 17.47
N MET A 25 -13.45 11.84 16.33
CA MET A 25 -14.50 11.74 15.31
C MET A 25 -15.44 10.53 15.50
N PHE A 26 -14.95 9.38 16.01
CA PHE A 26 -15.70 8.11 15.99
C PHE A 26 -16.12 7.54 17.35
N GLY A 27 -16.13 8.32 18.44
CA GLY A 27 -16.86 7.98 19.69
C GLY A 27 -16.70 6.54 20.19
N ARG A 28 -15.59 6.25 20.88
CA ARG A 28 -15.22 4.99 21.58
C ARG A 28 -16.29 3.88 21.60
N SER A 29 -16.14 2.90 20.73
CA SER A 29 -16.66 1.54 20.93
C SER A 29 -15.54 0.53 20.69
N ALA A 30 -15.24 -0.32 21.68
CA ALA A 30 -14.23 -1.38 21.56
C ALA A 30 -14.56 -2.39 20.44
N ARG A 31 -15.84 -2.51 20.08
CA ARG A 31 -16.32 -3.29 18.93
C ARG A 31 -15.84 -2.72 17.59
N SER A 32 -15.59 -1.41 17.53
CA SER A 32 -15.05 -0.76 16.32
C SER A 32 -13.57 -1.04 16.08
N LEU A 33 -12.78 -1.40 17.11
CA LEU A 33 -11.34 -1.61 16.94
C LEU A 33 -11.04 -2.92 16.21
N ALA A 34 -11.71 -4.00 16.59
CA ALA A 34 -11.61 -5.28 15.88
C ALA A 34 -12.13 -5.17 14.44
N GLN A 35 -13.20 -4.40 14.25
CA GLN A 35 -13.75 -4.15 12.92
C GLN A 35 -12.81 -3.27 12.07
N ALA A 36 -12.20 -2.23 12.64
CA ALA A 36 -11.20 -1.42 11.96
C ALA A 36 -9.94 -2.23 11.62
N TRP A 37 -9.55 -3.17 12.48
CA TRP A 37 -8.42 -4.06 12.22
C TRP A 37 -8.71 -5.04 11.08
N ALA A 38 -9.89 -5.66 11.07
CA ALA A 38 -10.31 -6.51 9.96
C ALA A 38 -10.33 -5.73 8.63
N GLN A 39 -10.83 -4.49 8.65
CA GLN A 39 -10.82 -3.59 7.50
C GLN A 39 -9.40 -3.21 7.04
N LEU A 40 -8.48 -3.01 7.98
CA LEU A 40 -7.09 -2.70 7.67
C LEU A 40 -6.40 -3.93 7.06
N MET A 41 -6.64 -5.12 7.59
CA MET A 41 -6.15 -6.37 7.00
C MET A 41 -6.71 -6.64 5.61
N GLU A 42 -7.97 -6.29 5.36
CA GLU A 42 -8.59 -6.37 4.03
C GLU A 42 -7.92 -5.40 3.04
N CYS A 43 -7.67 -4.14 3.45
CA CYS A 43 -6.89 -3.19 2.66
C CYS A 43 -5.47 -3.70 2.37
N VAL A 44 -4.77 -4.20 3.40
CA VAL A 44 -3.40 -4.71 3.28
C VAL A 44 -3.35 -5.94 2.38
N GLY A 45 -4.31 -6.85 2.53
CA GLY A 45 -4.43 -8.04 1.68
C GLY A 45 -4.66 -7.67 0.21
N ALA A 46 -5.60 -6.76 -0.06
CA ALA A 46 -5.85 -6.26 -1.41
C ALA A 46 -4.62 -5.55 -1.99
N PHE A 47 -3.95 -4.70 -1.20
CA PHE A 47 -2.70 -4.06 -1.57
C PHE A 47 -1.61 -5.07 -1.93
N CYS A 48 -1.36 -6.06 -1.08
CA CYS A 48 -0.37 -7.10 -1.32
C CYS A 48 -0.69 -7.92 -2.59
N LEU A 49 -1.97 -8.19 -2.84
CA LEU A 49 -2.40 -8.91 -4.04
C LEU A 49 -2.12 -8.10 -5.31
N PHE A 50 -2.54 -6.83 -5.36
CA PHE A 50 -2.26 -5.95 -6.50
C PHE A 50 -0.75 -5.74 -6.69
N LEU A 51 0.00 -5.52 -5.61
CA LEU A 51 1.45 -5.39 -5.68
C LEU A 51 2.10 -6.65 -6.27
N SER A 52 1.69 -7.83 -5.82
CA SER A 52 2.21 -9.11 -6.33
C SER A 52 1.88 -9.30 -7.80
N VAL A 53 0.63 -9.03 -8.20
CA VAL A 53 0.18 -9.13 -9.60
C VAL A 53 0.94 -8.13 -10.48
N ASN A 54 1.06 -6.87 -10.07
CA ASN A 54 1.82 -5.85 -10.79
C ASN A 54 3.30 -6.22 -10.92
N MET A 55 3.90 -6.80 -9.87
CA MET A 55 5.29 -7.27 -9.92
C MET A 55 5.46 -8.42 -10.91
N VAL A 56 4.58 -9.43 -10.88
CA VAL A 56 4.60 -10.56 -11.82
C VAL A 56 4.42 -10.08 -13.26
N ILE A 57 3.45 -9.20 -13.51
CA ILE A 57 3.22 -8.61 -14.83
C ILE A 57 4.43 -7.81 -15.29
N GLY A 58 4.98 -6.96 -14.42
CA GLY A 58 6.16 -6.15 -14.73
C GLY A 58 7.39 -7.00 -15.07
N VAL A 59 7.65 -8.08 -14.32
CA VAL A 59 8.70 -9.05 -14.66
C VAL A 59 8.44 -9.68 -16.02
N ALA A 60 7.22 -10.16 -16.27
CA ALA A 60 6.86 -10.80 -17.54
C ALA A 60 7.07 -9.84 -18.73
N VAL A 61 6.62 -8.58 -18.60
CA VAL A 61 6.80 -7.54 -19.62
C VAL A 61 8.29 -7.26 -19.86
N ILE A 62 9.10 -7.14 -18.81
CA ILE A 62 10.56 -6.94 -18.94
C ILE A 62 11.20 -8.12 -19.69
N LEU A 63 10.83 -9.35 -19.36
CA LEU A 63 11.36 -10.54 -20.04
C LEU A 63 10.98 -10.58 -21.52
N ILE A 64 9.72 -10.28 -21.86
CA ILE A 64 9.26 -10.21 -23.26
C ILE A 64 10.00 -9.11 -24.02
N LEU A 65 10.13 -7.92 -23.45
CA LEU A 65 10.83 -6.82 -24.09
C LEU A 65 12.32 -7.11 -24.27
N ARG A 66 12.95 -7.77 -23.29
CA ARG A 66 14.36 -8.18 -23.39
C ARG A 66 14.57 -9.28 -24.43
N ALA A 67 13.59 -10.15 -24.63
CA ALA A 67 13.64 -11.18 -25.67
C ALA A 67 13.43 -10.63 -27.08
N THR A 68 12.66 -9.53 -27.20
CA THR A 68 12.27 -8.94 -28.50
C THR A 68 13.09 -7.72 -28.91
N THR A 69 13.76 -7.06 -27.95
CA THR A 69 14.48 -5.80 -28.18
C THR A 69 15.92 -5.90 -27.70
N PRO A 70 16.93 -5.46 -28.49
CA PRO A 70 18.32 -5.40 -28.04
C PRO A 70 18.62 -4.28 -27.02
N ARG A 71 17.60 -3.57 -26.51
CA ARG A 71 17.76 -2.52 -25.48
C ARG A 71 17.77 -3.13 -24.09
N PHE A 72 18.68 -2.62 -23.26
CA PHE A 72 18.75 -2.95 -21.84
C PHE A 72 17.65 -2.20 -21.07
N ILE A 73 16.56 -2.90 -20.76
CA ILE A 73 15.54 -2.38 -19.83
C ILE A 73 15.97 -2.78 -18.41
N SER A 74 16.23 -1.78 -17.58
CA SER A 74 16.66 -1.99 -16.20
C SER A 74 15.49 -2.48 -15.34
N MET A 75 15.73 -3.52 -14.54
CA MET A 75 14.76 -4.01 -13.54
C MET A 75 14.44 -2.98 -12.44
N TYR A 76 15.21 -1.90 -12.32
CA TYR A 76 14.97 -0.83 -11.35
C TYR A 76 13.61 -0.13 -11.49
N ILE A 77 12.98 -0.17 -12.67
CA ILE A 77 11.62 0.33 -12.86
C ILE A 77 10.59 -0.42 -11.99
N LEU A 78 10.89 -1.66 -11.61
CA LEU A 78 9.99 -2.46 -10.78
C LEU A 78 10.10 -2.14 -9.28
N ASP A 79 11.19 -1.48 -8.87
CA ASP A 79 11.42 -0.98 -7.50
C ASP A 79 10.92 0.46 -7.33
N ASP A 80 10.22 1.00 -8.34
CA ASP A 80 9.74 2.37 -8.31
C ASP A 80 8.63 2.53 -7.26
N VAL A 81 8.79 3.55 -6.40
CA VAL A 81 7.82 3.95 -5.37
C VAL A 81 6.43 4.18 -5.98
N MET A 82 6.34 4.58 -7.25
CA MET A 82 5.07 4.68 -7.97
C MET A 82 4.30 3.35 -8.03
N LEU A 83 4.98 2.21 -8.21
CA LEU A 83 4.34 0.90 -8.30
C LEU A 83 3.70 0.52 -6.95
N ILE A 84 4.37 0.86 -5.85
CA ILE A 84 3.86 0.72 -4.48
C ILE A 84 2.63 1.63 -4.29
N ILE A 85 2.74 2.92 -4.63
CA ILE A 85 1.63 3.88 -4.48
C ILE A 85 0.40 3.44 -5.30
N LEU A 86 0.60 3.05 -6.56
CA LEU A 86 -0.49 2.63 -7.45
C LEU A 86 -1.15 1.35 -6.97
N SER A 87 -0.37 0.37 -6.47
CA SER A 87 -0.93 -0.85 -5.88
C SER A 87 -1.76 -0.55 -4.63
N ALA A 88 -1.36 0.45 -3.83
CA ALA A 88 -2.12 0.88 -2.65
C ALA A 88 -3.43 1.56 -3.05
N VAL A 89 -3.40 2.42 -4.08
CA VAL A 89 -4.61 3.03 -4.65
C VAL A 89 -5.55 1.98 -5.22
N GLN A 90 -5.03 0.96 -5.93
CA GLN A 90 -5.83 -0.15 -6.46
C GLN A 90 -6.49 -0.96 -5.34
N GLY A 91 -5.76 -1.30 -4.28
CA GLY A 91 -6.31 -1.99 -3.11
C GLY A 91 -7.42 -1.20 -2.42
N LEU A 92 -7.25 0.12 -2.28
CA LEU A 92 -8.26 1.02 -1.72
C LEU A 92 -9.48 1.16 -2.64
N ALA A 93 -9.28 1.34 -3.94
CA ALA A 93 -10.36 1.46 -4.93
C ALA A 93 -11.19 0.17 -5.01
N PHE A 94 -10.53 -1.00 -5.03
CA PHE A 94 -11.20 -2.29 -5.00
C PHE A 94 -12.07 -2.45 -3.75
N ARG A 95 -11.53 -2.08 -2.57
CA ARG A 95 -12.29 -2.13 -1.33
C ARG A 95 -13.48 -1.16 -1.32
N LEU A 96 -13.31 0.06 -1.82
CA LEU A 96 -14.39 1.05 -1.91
C LEU A 96 -15.51 0.57 -2.84
N TRP A 97 -15.16 -0.06 -3.96
CA TRP A 97 -16.11 -0.65 -4.88
C TRP A 97 -16.83 -1.87 -4.26
N TRP A 98 -16.10 -2.81 -3.67
CA TRP A 98 -16.65 -4.01 -3.03
C TRP A 98 -17.59 -3.69 -1.84
N ARG A 99 -17.36 -2.57 -1.15
CA ARG A 99 -18.21 -2.11 -0.03
C ARG A 99 -19.42 -1.29 -0.50
N SER A 100 -19.47 -0.90 -1.77
CA SER A 100 -20.57 -0.11 -2.34
C SER A 100 -21.71 -0.96 -2.89
N GLU A 101 -21.49 -2.27 -3.06
CA GLU A 101 -22.50 -3.30 -3.32
C GLU A 101 -23.03 -3.91 -2.01
#